data_AF-A0A2V9ZCV7-F1
#
_entry.id   AF-A0A2V9ZCV7-F1
#
_cell.length_a   1.000
_cell.length_b   1.000
_cell.length_c   1.000
_cell.angle_alpha   90.00
_cell.angle_beta   90.00
_cell.angle_gamma   90.00
#
_symmetry.space_group_name_H-M   'P 1'
#
loop_
_entity.id
_entity.type
_entity.pdbx_description
1 polymer ?
#
loop_
_entity_poly.entity_id
_entity_poly.type
_entity_poly.pdbx_seq_one_letter_code
_entity_poly.pdbx_strand_id
1 'polypeptide(L)'
;MSTSVDTEVAASLRALLGHSVDYAGLFPPTTLPLETALKNHATYLRSSDAWMLSTFVLPVGKFADAAWFISQFDQNRPLRISALGPKTINAIDFLEELKMAVKGMREFSGEY
;
A
#
# COMPACT_ATOMS: atom_id res chain seq x y z
N MET A 1 -13.96 -23.32 -32.92
CA MET A 1 -12.57 -23.35 -32.42
C MET A 1 -12.16 -21.91 -32.16
N SER A 2 -11.83 -21.62 -30.90
CA SER A 2 -11.68 -20.28 -30.32
C SER A 2 -10.39 -19.60 -30.78
N THR A 3 -10.47 -18.35 -31.20
CA THR A 3 -9.33 -17.44 -31.32
C THR A 3 -9.46 -16.39 -30.21
N SER A 4 -9.01 -16.73 -29.00
CA SER A 4 -8.81 -15.72 -27.95
C SER A 4 -7.48 -15.03 -28.23
N VAL A 5 -7.56 -13.83 -28.81
CA VAL A 5 -6.43 -12.90 -28.85
C VAL A 5 -6.26 -12.41 -27.42
N ASP A 6 -5.50 -13.15 -26.61
CA ASP A 6 -4.90 -12.60 -25.41
C ASP A 6 -3.97 -11.48 -25.89
N THR A 7 -4.41 -10.24 -25.72
CA THR A 7 -3.60 -9.08 -26.11
C THR A 7 -2.43 -9.04 -25.14
N GLU A 8 -1.30 -9.61 -25.56
CA GLU A 8 -0.05 -9.56 -24.81
C GLU A 8 0.27 -8.09 -24.55
N VAL A 9 0.30 -7.70 -23.27
CA VAL A 9 0.59 -6.33 -22.87
C VAL A 9 1.97 -6.00 -23.39
N ALA A 10 2.06 -4.99 -24.28
CA ALA A 10 3.33 -4.56 -24.85
C ALA A 10 4.39 -4.36 -23.75
N ALA A 11 5.61 -4.85 -23.98
CA ALA A 11 6.64 -4.86 -22.94
C ALA A 11 6.93 -3.47 -22.36
N SER A 12 6.86 -2.43 -23.18
CA SER A 12 6.99 -1.03 -22.74
C SER A 12 5.85 -0.60 -21.80
N LEU A 13 4.61 -1.02 -22.06
CA LEU A 13 3.47 -0.73 -21.20
C LEU A 13 3.56 -1.53 -19.89
N ARG A 14 4.00 -2.79 -19.96
CA ARG A 14 4.28 -3.62 -18.79
C ARG A 14 5.34 -2.97 -17.88
N ALA A 15 6.40 -2.44 -18.48
CA ALA A 15 7.44 -1.72 -17.75
C ALA A 15 6.93 -0.41 -17.13
N LEU A 16 6.11 0.35 -17.87
CA LEU A 16 5.55 1.62 -17.39
C LEU A 16 4.59 1.42 -16.20
N LEU A 17 3.71 0.43 -16.27
CA LEU A 17 2.65 0.25 -15.28
C LEU A 17 3.07 -0.65 -14.11
N GLY A 18 4.18 -1.38 -14.23
CA GLY A 18 4.69 -2.25 -13.17
C GLY A 18 4.89 -1.48 -11.88
N HIS A 19 4.18 -1.87 -10.81
CA HIS A 19 4.20 -1.17 -9.52
C HIS A 19 3.95 0.35 -9.61
N SER A 20 3.10 0.80 -10.53
CA SER A 20 2.76 2.21 -10.69
C SER A 20 1.59 2.68 -9.83
N VAL A 21 0.82 1.74 -9.24
CA VAL A 21 -0.43 2.04 -8.53
C VAL A 21 -0.27 1.78 -7.04
N ASP A 22 -0.33 2.83 -6.23
CA ASP A 22 -0.50 2.71 -4.79
C ASP A 22 -1.99 2.66 -4.43
N TYR A 23 -2.37 1.72 -3.57
CA TYR A 23 -3.75 1.57 -3.11
C TYR A 23 -4.04 2.48 -1.92
N ALA A 24 -4.89 3.48 -2.15
CA ALA A 24 -5.28 4.50 -1.18
C ALA A 24 -6.73 4.34 -0.69
N GLY A 25 -7.15 3.11 -0.34
CA GLY A 25 -8.56 2.81 -0.01
C GLY A 25 -9.13 3.56 1.20
N LEU A 26 -8.27 4.07 2.09
CA LEU A 26 -8.64 4.88 3.26
C LEU A 26 -9.07 6.31 2.93
N PHE A 27 -8.77 6.80 1.72
CA PHE A 27 -8.92 8.19 1.35
C PHE A 27 -10.15 8.38 0.43
N PRO A 28 -10.67 9.62 0.30
CA PRO A 28 -11.75 9.90 -0.63
C PRO A 28 -11.41 9.46 -2.07
N PRO A 29 -12.39 8.98 -2.84
CA PRO A 29 -13.82 8.94 -2.51
C PRO A 29 -14.25 7.73 -1.67
N THR A 30 -13.43 6.67 -1.58
CA THR A 30 -13.87 5.39 -0.99
C THR A 30 -13.98 5.45 0.53
N THR A 31 -13.02 6.09 1.20
CA THR A 31 -13.02 6.31 2.67
C THR A 31 -13.32 5.01 3.45
N LEU A 32 -12.72 3.90 3.02
CA LEU A 32 -13.02 2.59 3.60
C LEU A 32 -12.51 2.47 5.04
N PRO A 33 -13.16 1.65 5.88
CA PRO A 33 -12.57 1.19 7.14
C PRO A 33 -11.23 0.49 6.88
N LEU A 34 -10.29 0.60 7.84
CA LEU A 34 -8.94 0.06 7.71
C LEU A 34 -8.92 -1.43 7.39
N GLU A 35 -9.72 -2.21 8.12
CA GLU A 35 -9.88 -3.65 7.88
C GLU A 35 -10.29 -3.95 6.43
N THR A 36 -11.33 -3.27 5.94
CA THR A 36 -11.85 -3.48 4.58
C THR A 36 -10.80 -3.09 3.54
N ALA A 37 -10.11 -1.97 3.73
CA ALA A 37 -9.05 -1.53 2.83
C ALA A 37 -7.90 -2.56 2.79
N LEU A 38 -7.45 -3.07 3.93
CA LEU A 38 -6.37 -4.06 3.98
C LEU A 38 -6.79 -5.41 3.36
N LYS A 39 -8.01 -5.87 3.62
CA LYS A 39 -8.58 -7.07 2.97
C LYS A 39 -8.67 -6.93 1.45
N ASN A 40 -9.10 -5.76 0.97
CA ASN A 40 -9.13 -5.46 -0.47
C ASN A 40 -7.72 -5.49 -1.05
N HIS A 41 -6.76 -4.81 -0.42
CA HIS A 41 -5.37 -4.79 -0.89
C HIS A 41 -4.77 -6.20 -0.96
N ALA A 42 -4.94 -7.00 0.09
CA ALA A 42 -4.48 -8.39 0.11
C ALA A 42 -5.13 -9.22 -1.01
N THR A 43 -6.41 -8.99 -1.30
CA THR A 43 -7.11 -9.63 -2.43
C THR A 43 -6.55 -9.19 -3.78
N TYR A 44 -6.27 -7.89 -3.96
CA TYR A 44 -5.71 -7.36 -5.21
C TYR A 44 -4.27 -7.82 -5.45
N LEU A 45 -3.47 -8.06 -4.41
CA LEU A 45 -2.16 -8.72 -4.53
C LEU A 45 -2.24 -10.15 -5.08
N ARG A 46 -3.44 -10.74 -5.17
CA ARG A 46 -3.70 -12.09 -5.68
C ARG A 46 -4.47 -12.09 -7.00
N SER A 47 -4.75 -10.92 -7.57
CA SER A 47 -5.44 -10.81 -8.86
C SER A 47 -4.46 -10.95 -10.04
N SER A 48 -5.01 -11.10 -11.24
CA SER A 48 -4.25 -11.05 -12.50
C SER A 48 -3.51 -9.73 -12.71
N ASP A 49 -3.99 -8.65 -12.08
CA ASP A 49 -3.51 -7.28 -12.24
C ASP A 49 -2.55 -6.84 -11.12
N ALA A 50 -2.21 -7.74 -10.20
CA ALA A 50 -1.33 -7.48 -9.06
C ALA A 50 0.03 -6.87 -9.45
N TRP A 51 0.51 -7.14 -10.66
CA TRP A 51 1.77 -6.62 -11.20
C TRP A 51 1.79 -5.08 -11.33
N MET A 52 0.65 -4.42 -11.42
CA MET A 52 0.56 -2.95 -11.42
C MET A 52 0.59 -2.36 -10.01
N LEU A 53 0.26 -3.16 -9.00
CA LEU A 53 0.09 -2.71 -7.62
C LEU A 53 1.43 -2.57 -6.91
N SER A 54 1.62 -1.46 -6.20
CA SER A 54 2.88 -1.09 -5.53
C SER A 54 2.78 -1.22 -4.02
N THR A 55 2.16 -0.24 -3.35
CA THR A 55 2.04 -0.21 -1.90
C THR A 55 0.61 0.11 -1.44
N PHE A 56 0.36 -0.09 -0.16
CA PHE A 56 -0.80 0.43 0.54
C PHE A 56 -0.46 1.78 1.17
N VAL A 57 -1.26 2.82 0.89
CA VAL A 57 -1.07 4.14 1.52
C VAL A 57 -1.65 4.12 2.93
N LEU A 58 -0.80 4.17 3.96
CA LEU A 58 -1.20 4.08 5.37
C LEU A 58 -0.73 5.31 6.15
N PRO A 59 -1.63 6.05 6.82
CA PRO A 59 -1.22 7.05 7.80
C PRO A 59 -0.39 6.43 8.92
N VAL A 60 0.70 7.08 9.32
CA VAL A 60 1.61 6.59 10.37
C VAL A 60 0.88 6.31 11.69
N GLY A 61 -0.14 7.11 12.02
CA GLY A 61 -0.97 6.93 13.21
C GLY A 61 -1.84 5.67 13.21
N LYS A 62 -1.91 4.91 12.10
CA LYS A 62 -2.69 3.67 11.98
C LYS A 62 -1.83 2.40 11.93
N PHE A 63 -0.52 2.50 12.17
CA PHE A 63 0.38 1.33 12.12
C PHE A 63 -0.01 0.26 13.15
N ALA A 64 -0.22 0.66 14.41
CA ALA A 64 -0.66 -0.26 15.47
C ALA A 64 -1.98 -0.95 15.13
N ASP A 65 -2.94 -0.22 14.53
CA ASP A 65 -4.22 -0.80 14.10
C ASP A 65 -4.05 -1.76 12.90
N ALA A 66 -3.11 -1.47 11.99
CA ALA A 66 -2.83 -2.31 10.84
C ALA A 66 -2.17 -3.65 11.24
N ALA A 67 -1.43 -3.68 12.36
CA ALA A 67 -0.78 -4.89 12.89
C ALA A 67 -1.77 -6.07 13.06
N TRP A 68 -3.01 -5.78 13.50
CA TRP A 68 -4.06 -6.77 13.68
C TRP A 68 -4.45 -7.52 12.40
N PHE A 69 -4.11 -6.98 11.23
CA PHE A 69 -4.48 -7.52 9.92
C PHE A 69 -3.30 -8.04 9.11
N ILE A 70 -2.08 -8.09 9.68
CA ILE A 70 -0.88 -8.59 8.99
C ILE A 70 -1.04 -10.04 8.51
N SER A 71 -1.84 -10.85 9.22
CA SER A 71 -2.16 -12.22 8.83
C SER A 71 -2.88 -12.38 7.48
N GLN A 72 -3.38 -11.29 6.88
CA GLN A 72 -3.95 -11.28 5.52
C GLN A 72 -2.87 -11.37 4.42
N PHE A 73 -1.60 -11.13 4.79
CA PHE A 73 -0.43 -11.08 3.93
C PHE A 73 0.49 -12.28 4.19
N ASP A 74 1.34 -12.61 3.22
CA ASP A 74 2.25 -13.75 3.28
C ASP A 74 3.66 -13.36 2.80
N GLN A 75 4.65 -14.23 3.01
CA GLN A 75 6.04 -13.93 2.65
C GLN A 75 6.26 -13.60 1.16
N ASN A 76 5.42 -14.14 0.28
CA ASN A 76 5.50 -13.87 -1.16
C ASN A 76 4.74 -12.58 -1.55
N ARG A 77 3.79 -12.15 -0.72
CA ARG A 77 2.95 -10.96 -0.91
C ARG A 77 2.86 -10.17 0.40
N PRO A 78 3.99 -9.59 0.85
CA PRO A 78 4.01 -8.84 2.10
C PRO A 78 3.21 -7.55 1.95
N LEU A 79 2.72 -7.03 3.07
CA LEU A 79 2.15 -5.68 3.10
C LEU A 79 3.27 -4.66 2.92
N ARG A 80 3.34 -4.04 1.73
CA ARG A 80 4.23 -2.90 1.47
C ARG A 80 3.47 -1.62 1.73
N ILE A 81 4.08 -0.69 2.46
CA ILE A 81 3.42 0.53 2.91
C ILE A 81 4.11 1.77 2.33
N SER A 82 3.32 2.67 1.76
CA SER A 82 3.68 4.07 1.59
C SER A 82 3.13 4.84 2.79
N ALA A 83 4.04 5.26 3.68
CA ALA A 83 3.68 5.86 4.96
C ALA A 83 3.31 7.33 4.78
N LEU A 84 2.08 7.69 5.15
CA LEU A 84 1.61 9.08 5.11
C LEU A 84 1.86 9.75 6.47
N GLY A 85 2.80 10.70 6.49
CA GLY A 85 3.06 11.56 7.64
C GLY A 85 1.92 12.55 7.91
N PRO A 86 1.83 13.11 9.13
CA PRO A 86 0.79 14.07 9.47
C PRO A 86 1.01 15.41 8.76
N LYS A 87 -0.08 16.16 8.60
CA LYS A 87 -0.02 17.53 8.12
C LYS A 87 0.48 18.44 9.24
N THR A 88 1.50 19.24 8.95
CA THR A 88 2.04 20.26 9.86
C THR A 88 1.91 21.66 9.26
N ILE A 89 2.03 22.69 10.10
CA ILE A 89 1.85 24.10 9.70
C ILE A 89 3.19 24.85 9.57
N ASN A 90 4.28 24.31 10.10
CA ASN A 90 5.60 24.92 10.03
C ASN A 90 6.71 23.85 9.91
N ALA A 91 7.92 24.30 9.59
CA ALA A 91 9.06 23.42 9.32
C ALA A 91 9.62 22.72 10.58
N ILE A 92 9.47 23.34 11.76
CA ILE A 92 9.96 22.76 13.02
C ILE A 92 9.10 21.55 13.39
N ASP A 93 7.78 21.74 13.41
CA ASP A 93 6.82 20.67 13.65
C ASP A 93 6.94 19.57 12.59
N PHE A 94 7.13 19.94 11.31
CA PHE A 94 7.38 18.97 10.24
C PHE A 94 8.59 18.08 10.53
N LEU A 95 9.70 18.66 10.98
CA LEU A 95 10.91 17.91 11.27
C LEU A 95 10.74 16.97 12.46
N GLU A 96 10.01 17.40 13.49
CA GLU A 96 9.68 16.56 14.64
C GLU A 96 8.78 15.39 14.23
N GLU A 97 7.70 15.66 13.51
CA GLU A 97 6.77 14.65 13.01
C GLU A 97 7.43 13.68 12.03
N LEU A 98 8.35 14.16 11.18
CA LEU A 98 9.12 13.30 10.28
C LEU A 98 10.01 12.34 11.07
N LYS A 99 10.67 12.80 12.14
CA LYS A 99 11.47 11.91 13.00
C LYS A 99 10.61 10.85 13.66
N MET A 100 9.43 11.24 14.16
CA MET A 100 8.47 10.31 14.77
C MET A 100 7.94 9.29 13.75
N ALA A 101 7.60 9.73 12.54
CA ALA A 101 7.20 8.86 11.44
C ALA A 101 8.30 7.86 11.08
N VAL A 102 9.55 8.31 10.95
CA VAL A 102 10.70 7.43 10.65
C VAL A 102 10.93 6.42 11.76
N LYS A 103 10.78 6.82 13.02
CA LYS A 103 10.84 5.89 14.16
C LYS A 103 9.73 4.84 14.07
N GLY A 104 8.48 5.26 13.88
CA GLY A 104 7.34 4.35 13.75
C GLY A 104 7.46 3.38 12.58
N MET A 105 8.00 3.82 11.43
CA MET A 105 8.28 2.94 10.29
C MET A 105 9.31 1.85 10.64
N ARG A 106 10.37 2.20 11.37
CA ARG A 106 11.41 1.23 11.77
C ARG A 106 10.88 0.23 12.79
N GLU A 107 10.10 0.69 13.76
CA GLU A 107 9.49 -0.17 14.78
C GLU A 107 8.52 -1.16 14.12
N PHE A 108 7.59 -0.66 13.30
CA PHE A 108 6.61 -1.49 12.61
C PHE A 108 7.27 -2.52 11.68
N SER A 109 8.23 -2.10 10.85
CA SER A 109 8.95 -3.01 9.93
C SER A 109 9.90 -3.98 10.63
N GLY A 110 10.32 -3.69 11.87
CA GLY A 110 11.16 -4.60 12.65
C GLY A 110 10.36 -5.71 13.33
N GLU A 111 9.06 -5.49 13.54
CA GLU A 111 8.16 -6.41 14.23
C GLU A 111 7.37 -7.31 13.29
N TYR A 112 7.06 -6.84 12.07
CA TYR A 112 6.22 -7.51 11.07
C TYR A 112 6.92 -7.61 9.70
#